data_AF-A0A942ND28-F1
#
_entry.id   AF-A0A942ND28-F1
#
_cell.length_a   1.000
_cell.length_b   1.000
_cell.length_c   1.000
_cell.angle_alpha   90.00
_cell.angle_beta   90.00
_cell.angle_gamma   90.00
#
_symmetry.space_group_name_H-M   'P 1'
#
loop_
_entity.id
_entity.type
_entity.pdbx_description
1 polymer ?
#
loop_
_entity_poly.entity_id
_entity_poly.type
_entity_poly.pdbx_seq_one_letter_code
_entity_poly.pdbx_strand_id
1 'polypeptide(L)'
;MKKGMVKVSVLYPYSEGKKFDLEYYSNNHLSLLTKSLGDALKSYSIESGLGGLVPGSPAPFVAIINMYFDTLQSFQQSFGPNFNALMVDLPNFTDIEPVAQISEVVL
;
A
#
# COMPACT_ATOMS: atom_id res chain seq x y z
N MET A 1 -5.91 12.37 9.93
CA MET A 1 -4.44 12.38 9.96
C MET A 1 -3.93 13.72 10.45
N LYS A 2 -2.66 13.82 10.83
CA LYS A 2 -2.08 15.07 11.36
C LYS A 2 -0.89 15.51 10.50
N LYS A 3 -0.71 16.82 10.36
CA LYS A 3 0.49 17.42 9.79
C LYS A 3 1.75 16.89 10.50
N GLY A 4 2.81 16.63 9.73
CA GLY A 4 4.09 16.08 10.19
C GLY A 4 4.14 14.55 10.30
N MET A 5 2.99 13.86 10.17
CA MET A 5 2.99 12.39 10.08
C MET A 5 3.71 11.91 8.81
N VAL A 6 4.23 10.69 8.85
CA VAL A 6 4.75 10.00 7.67
C VAL A 6 3.63 9.23 6.99
N LYS A 7 3.55 9.39 5.67
CA LYS A 7 2.69 8.62 4.77
C LYS A 7 3.57 7.70 3.91
N VAL A 8 3.30 6.41 3.93
CA VAL A 8 3.85 5.45 2.97
C VAL A 8 2.76 5.08 1.98
N SER A 9 2.98 5.36 0.71
CA SER A 9 2.07 5.00 -0.38
C SER A 9 2.69 3.85 -1.17
N VAL A 10 1.92 2.79 -1.41
CA VAL A 10 2.28 1.69 -2.30
C VAL A 10 1.29 1.72 -3.45
N LEU A 11 1.78 1.97 -4.65
CA LEU A 11 0.99 2.15 -5.86
C LEU A 11 1.26 1.00 -6.80
N TYR A 12 0.22 0.39 -7.36
CA TYR A 12 0.33 -0.72 -8.31
C TYR A 12 -0.03 -0.22 -9.71
N PRO A 13 0.95 0.12 -10.57
CA PRO A 13 0.67 0.64 -11.90
C PRO A 13 -0.16 -0.33 -12.72
N TYR A 14 -1.13 0.19 -13.46
CA TYR A 14 -1.86 -0.62 -14.43
C TYR A 14 -0.91 -1.08 -15.54
N SER A 15 -1.05 -2.34 -15.95
CA SER A 15 -0.38 -2.92 -17.10
C SER A 15 -1.25 -4.04 -17.66
N GLU A 16 -1.30 -4.13 -18.98
CA GLU A 16 -2.16 -5.11 -19.65
C GLU A 16 -1.75 -6.54 -19.28
N GLY A 17 -2.75 -7.40 -19.01
CA GLY A 17 -2.54 -8.80 -18.64
C GLY A 17 -1.99 -9.04 -17.23
N LYS A 18 -1.72 -7.98 -16.45
CA LYS A 18 -1.25 -8.10 -15.07
C LYS A 18 -2.38 -8.34 -14.08
N LYS A 19 -2.09 -9.15 -13.07
CA LYS A 19 -3.00 -9.57 -12.01
C LYS A 19 -2.89 -8.64 -10.81
N PHE A 20 -4.05 -8.25 -10.27
CA PHE A 20 -4.18 -7.79 -8.90
C PHE A 20 -5.47 -8.36 -8.29
N ASP A 21 -5.32 -9.21 -7.29
CA ASP A 21 -6.43 -9.85 -6.58
C ASP A 21 -6.76 -9.03 -5.31
N LEU A 22 -7.74 -8.14 -5.46
CA LEU A 22 -8.15 -7.26 -4.36
C LEU A 22 -8.85 -8.01 -3.23
N GLU A 23 -9.47 -9.16 -3.52
CA GLU A 23 -10.12 -9.99 -2.51
C GLU A 23 -9.07 -10.69 -1.64
N TYR A 24 -8.06 -11.31 -2.26
CA TYR A 24 -6.92 -11.86 -1.53
C TYR A 24 -6.22 -10.78 -0.71
N TYR A 25 -5.98 -9.61 -1.32
CA TYR A 25 -5.35 -8.49 -0.64
C TYR A 25 -6.11 -8.11 0.64
N SER A 26 -7.44 -7.92 0.52
CA SER A 26 -8.27 -7.43 1.63
C SER A 26 -8.46 -8.47 2.73
N ASN A 27 -8.55 -9.76 2.38
CA ASN A 27 -8.85 -10.83 3.33
C ASN A 27 -7.60 -11.45 3.96
N ASN A 28 -6.46 -11.47 3.26
CA ASN A 28 -5.25 -12.17 3.69
C ASN A 28 -4.09 -11.19 3.91
N HIS A 29 -3.66 -10.49 2.85
CA HIS A 29 -2.48 -9.62 2.90
C HIS A 29 -2.65 -8.50 3.92
N LEU A 30 -3.85 -7.90 4.01
CA LEU A 30 -4.14 -6.83 4.97
C LEU A 30 -4.01 -7.31 6.43
N SER A 31 -4.42 -8.55 6.73
CA SER A 31 -4.27 -9.14 8.06
C SER A 31 -2.80 -9.33 8.42
N LEU A 32 -2.00 -9.83 7.46
CA LEU A 32 -0.55 -9.94 7.62
C LEU A 32 0.09 -8.57 7.84
N LEU A 33 -0.22 -7.60 6.98
CA LEU A 33 0.31 -6.23 7.01
C LEU A 33 0.02 -5.53 8.35
N THR A 34 -1.24 -5.53 8.78
CA THR A 34 -1.65 -4.86 10.03
C THR A 34 -1.03 -5.53 11.26
N LYS A 35 -0.93 -6.86 11.30
CA LYS A 35 -0.26 -7.59 12.40
C LYS A 35 1.24 -7.33 12.42
N SER A 36 1.89 -7.31 11.27
CA SER A 36 3.33 -7.03 11.14
C SER A 36 3.68 -5.63 11.59
N LEU A 37 2.88 -4.63 11.21
CA LEU A 37 3.14 -3.23 11.55
C LEU A 37 2.67 -2.86 12.96
N GLY A 38 1.66 -3.55 13.49
CA GLY A 38 1.13 -3.37 14.84
C GLY A 38 0.80 -1.91 15.15
N ASP A 39 1.12 -1.49 16.37
CA ASP A 39 0.82 -0.15 16.88
C ASP A 39 1.55 0.98 16.13
N ALA A 40 2.57 0.68 15.33
CA ALA A 40 3.23 1.70 14.50
C ALA A 40 2.30 2.20 13.38
N LEU A 41 1.42 1.35 12.85
CA LEU A 41 0.44 1.71 11.86
C LEU A 41 -0.73 2.47 12.50
N LYS A 42 -0.77 3.78 12.31
CA LYS A 42 -1.79 4.66 12.92
C LYS A 42 -3.08 4.72 12.15
N SER A 43 -3.01 4.55 10.84
CA SER A 43 -4.16 4.53 9.95
C SER A 43 -3.72 3.96 8.61
N TYR A 44 -4.67 3.47 7.83
CA TYR A 44 -4.46 3.07 6.45
C TYR A 44 -5.72 3.25 5.61
N SER A 45 -5.54 3.27 4.29
CA SER A 45 -6.61 3.16 3.31
C SER A 45 -6.15 2.31 2.13
N ILE A 46 -7.12 1.67 1.48
CA ILE A 46 -6.92 0.80 0.32
C ILE A 46 -7.94 1.24 -0.72
N GLU A 47 -7.45 1.69 -1.87
CA GLU A 47 -8.28 2.18 -2.95
C GLU A 47 -8.15 1.26 -4.18
N SER A 48 -9.28 0.91 -4.78
CA SER A 48 -9.33 0.24 -6.10
C SER A 48 -9.42 1.28 -7.21
N GLY A 49 -8.66 1.08 -8.28
CA GLY A 49 -8.63 1.97 -9.43
C GLY A 49 -9.95 1.93 -10.21
N LEU A 50 -10.65 3.07 -10.30
CA LEU A 50 -11.90 3.19 -11.06
C LEU A 50 -11.69 3.71 -12.50
N GLY A 51 -10.72 4.59 -12.70
CA GLY A 51 -10.47 5.24 -13.99
C GLY A 51 -9.54 6.44 -13.86
N GLY A 52 -9.15 7.01 -14.98
CA GLY A 52 -8.42 8.28 -15.05
C GLY A 52 -9.34 9.50 -15.06
N LEU A 53 -8.76 10.70 -15.26
CA LEU A 53 -9.51 11.96 -15.33
C LEU A 53 -10.42 12.07 -16.57
N VAL A 54 -10.07 11.36 -17.64
CA VAL A 54 -10.89 11.33 -18.85
C VAL A 54 -11.96 10.25 -18.68
N PRO A 55 -13.26 10.54 -18.89
CA PRO A 55 -14.31 9.53 -18.79
C PRO A 55 -14.00 8.29 -19.63
N GLY A 56 -14.07 7.12 -19.00
CA GLY A 56 -13.77 5.83 -19.63
C GLY A 56 -12.28 5.50 -19.80
N SER A 57 -11.35 6.40 -19.42
CA SER A 57 -9.92 6.07 -19.40
C SER A 57 -9.59 5.10 -18.26
N PRO A 58 -8.65 4.15 -18.47
CA PRO A 58 -8.27 3.20 -17.44
C PRO A 58 -7.62 3.92 -16.25
N ALA A 59 -7.71 3.29 -15.08
CA ALA A 59 -7.01 3.78 -13.89
C ALA A 59 -5.49 3.68 -14.12
N PRO A 60 -4.69 4.72 -13.84
CA PRO A 60 -3.24 4.63 -13.91
C PRO A 60 -2.65 3.60 -12.92
N PHE A 61 -3.35 3.38 -11.81
CA PHE A 61 -3.01 2.41 -10.78
C PHE A 61 -4.23 1.53 -10.51
N VAL A 62 -4.05 0.21 -10.47
CA VAL A 62 -5.14 -0.74 -10.16
C VAL A 62 -5.48 -0.74 -8.68
N ALA A 63 -4.49 -0.45 -7.84
CA ALA A 63 -4.67 -0.29 -6.41
C ALA A 63 -3.67 0.74 -5.87
N ILE A 64 -4.11 1.49 -4.86
CA ILE A 64 -3.26 2.36 -4.06
C ILE A 64 -3.49 2.00 -2.60
N ILE A 65 -2.41 1.89 -1.85
CA ILE A 65 -2.43 1.60 -0.42
C ILE A 65 -1.71 2.75 0.26
N ASN A 66 -2.37 3.38 1.22
CA ASN A 66 -1.79 4.45 2.01
C ASN A 66 -1.69 4.01 3.47
N MET A 67 -0.52 4.16 4.07
CA MET A 67 -0.25 3.79 5.45
C MET A 67 0.37 4.99 6.18
N TYR A 68 0.03 5.14 7.45
CA TYR A 68 0.38 6.34 8.20
C TYR A 68 1.06 6.02 9.52
N PHE A 69 2.14 6.75 9.80
CA PHE A 69 3.04 6.54 10.93
C PHE A 69 3.36 7.89 11.58
N ASP A 70 3.67 7.90 12.87
CA ASP A 70 4.03 9.15 13.57
C ASP A 70 5.37 9.70 13.06
N THR A 71 6.35 8.82 12.78
CA THR A 71 7.69 9.21 12.33
C THR A 71 8.27 8.21 11.32
N LEU A 72 9.28 8.63 10.56
CA LEU A 72 9.99 7.76 9.63
C LEU A 72 10.66 6.59 10.37
N GLN A 73 11.23 6.86 11.54
CA GLN A 73 11.85 5.85 12.38
C GLN A 73 10.84 4.78 12.81
N SER A 74 9.62 5.17 13.20
CA SER A 74 8.58 4.22 13.60
C SER A 74 8.19 3.28 12.46
N PHE A 75 8.08 3.80 11.23
CA PHE A 75 7.86 2.98 10.04
C PHE A 75 9.01 2.00 9.80
N GLN A 76 10.26 2.48 9.79
CA GLN A 76 11.42 1.65 9.48
C GLN A 76 11.61 0.52 10.48
N GLN A 77 11.41 0.81 11.78
CA GLN A 77 11.52 -0.18 12.84
C GLN A 77 10.40 -1.22 12.81
N SER A 78 9.18 -0.86 12.40
CA SER A 78 8.08 -1.83 12.24
C SER A 78 8.18 -2.62 10.94
N PHE A 79 8.58 -1.98 9.84
CA PHE A 79 8.56 -2.58 8.50
C PHE A 79 9.78 -3.46 8.23
N GLY A 80 10.98 -3.01 8.60
CA GLY A 80 12.24 -3.72 8.31
C GLY A 80 12.24 -5.19 8.74
N PRO A 81 11.89 -5.52 10.01
CA PRO A 81 11.82 -6.91 10.47
C PRO A 81 10.78 -7.78 9.74
N ASN A 82 9.74 -7.16 9.18
CA ASN A 82 8.62 -7.84 8.53
C ASN A 82 8.72 -7.85 6.99
N PHE A 83 9.72 -7.18 6.42
CA PHE A 83 9.86 -6.97 4.98
C PHE A 83 9.78 -8.28 4.18
N ASN A 84 10.59 -9.27 4.57
CA ASN A 84 10.64 -10.55 3.85
C ASN A 84 9.28 -11.28 3.84
N ALA A 85 8.55 -11.27 4.96
CA ALA A 85 7.25 -11.91 5.04
C ALA A 85 6.24 -11.25 4.10
N LEU A 86 6.24 -9.91 4.04
CA LEU A 86 5.37 -9.15 3.15
C LEU A 86 5.74 -9.34 1.67
N MET A 87 7.02 -9.44 1.34
CA MET A 87 7.48 -9.67 -0.04
C MET A 87 7.18 -11.08 -0.54
N VAL A 88 7.29 -12.10 0.31
CA VAL A 88 6.95 -13.49 -0.04
C VAL A 88 5.46 -13.67 -0.31
N ASP A 89 4.61 -12.81 0.27
CA ASP A 89 3.16 -12.85 0.06
C ASP A 89 2.71 -12.12 -1.22
N LEU A 90 3.53 -11.23 -1.80
CA LEU A 90 3.19 -10.47 -3.01
C LEU A 90 2.67 -11.35 -4.17
N PRO A 91 3.35 -12.45 -4.56
CA PRO A 91 2.94 -13.26 -5.70
C PRO A 91 1.55 -13.92 -5.53
N ASN A 92 1.04 -14.01 -4.30
CA ASN A 92 -0.27 -14.61 -4.05
C ASN A 92 -1.40 -13.75 -4.64
N PHE A 93 -1.26 -12.42 -4.62
CA PHE A 93 -2.28 -11.51 -5.11
C PHE A 93 -1.89 -10.71 -6.34
N THR A 94 -0.61 -10.49 -6.62
CA THR A 94 -0.22 -9.66 -7.76
C THR A 94 1.10 -10.07 -8.40
N ASP A 95 1.22 -9.82 -9.71
CA ASP A 95 2.48 -9.89 -10.47
C ASP A 95 2.89 -8.50 -11.00
N ILE A 96 2.30 -7.44 -10.45
CA ILE A 96 2.64 -6.04 -10.68
C ILE A 96 3.77 -5.66 -9.74
N GLU A 97 4.82 -5.05 -10.28
CA GLU A 97 5.86 -4.41 -9.48
C GLU A 97 5.31 -3.09 -8.91
N PRO A 98 5.18 -2.96 -7.58
CA PRO A 98 4.66 -1.72 -6.99
C PRO A 98 5.71 -0.61 -6.99
N VAL A 99 5.24 0.63 -7.02
CA VAL A 99 6.02 1.82 -6.70
C VAL A 99 5.72 2.23 -5.27
N ALA A 100 6.76 2.40 -4.44
CA ALA A 100 6.61 2.87 -3.07
C ALA A 100 7.09 4.32 -2.93
N GLN A 101 6.35 5.13 -2.17
CA GLN A 101 6.71 6.51 -1.86
C GLN A 101 6.52 6.79 -0.38
N ILE A 102 7.56 7.33 0.26
CA ILE A 102 7.49 7.87 1.62
C ILE A 102 7.33 9.39 1.51
N SER A 103 6.32 9.94 2.18
CA SER A 103 5.95 11.34 2.13
C SER A 103 5.74 11.89 3.54
N GLU A 104 5.89 13.20 3.69
CA GLU A 104 5.40 13.93 4.87
C GLU A 104 3.98 14.44 4.61
N VAL A 105 3.10 14.29 5.60
CA VAL A 105 1.78 14.91 5.58
C VAL A 105 1.92 16.40 5.88
N VAL A 106 1.66 17.26 4.91
CA VAL A 106 1.86 18.71 5.05
C VAL A 106 0.65 19.47 5.59
N LEU A 107 -0.56 18.92 5.42
CA LEU A 107 -1.86 19.50 5.80
C LEU A 107 -2.84 18.39 6.20
#